data_AF-A0A969AJ91-F1
#
_entry.id   AF-A0A969AJ91-F1
#
_cell.length_a   1.000
_cell.length_b   1.000
_cell.length_c   1.000
_cell.angle_alpha   90.00
_cell.angle_beta   90.00
_cell.angle_gamma   90.00
#
_symmetry.space_group_name_H-M   'P 1'
#
loop_
_entity.id
_entity.type
_entity.pdbx_description
1 polymer ?
#
loop_
_entity_poly.entity_id
_entity_poly.type
_entity_poly.pdbx_seq_one_letter_code
_entity_poly.pdbx_strand_id
1 'polypeptide(L)'
;MKISQFITLKLFPILLASLTIYVSSSLAQSQTNLPTRIVTSEKGEQVLLPDWQRISFNQMPVIQKSGSIKVNGLAREWNAGDTPDKYLILGDIDEALKPQLLSLGNINYNDLNAFTLKEFPLLGEQTLQHLVDIIPNLAQNKISEIPPIAALLKAESPQTNINTSLINLLSQNPTLAKLKLNQIDLSKYTISDIPNLDAVQLSNFKGWENTLIKDIPGLNAVPLATYPVPLTEAGNTVARIDLIWGTAEKRRQRTVSGSDVTGFSVPCEEQQCPNIELDDLENSGRNIRGKFEGSSWISGKYQEVEGGWGCLKSVNEGKEPTGRLPYGNAFKVVVMEPSEKTDTVDTALFFRFKNACGATPYFIGPVPFFTYKVNAPIFIGD
;
A
#
# COMPACT_ATOMS: atom_id res chain seq x y z
N MET A 1 56.21 -37.77 51.82
CA MET A 1 54.99 -38.12 52.58
C MET A 1 53.93 -37.08 52.25
N LYS A 2 52.87 -37.47 51.51
CA LYS A 2 51.60 -36.73 51.30
C LYS A 2 51.70 -35.41 50.50
N ILE A 3 50.79 -34.99 49.63
CA ILE A 3 49.54 -35.50 49.05
C ILE A 3 49.37 -34.73 47.72
N SER A 4 49.04 -35.43 46.64
CA SER A 4 48.63 -34.84 45.36
C SER A 4 47.27 -34.16 45.50
N GLN A 5 47.14 -32.91 45.05
CA GLN A 5 45.85 -32.25 44.84
C GLN A 5 45.59 -32.13 43.34
N PHE A 6 44.64 -32.93 42.85
CA PHE A 6 44.05 -32.78 41.53
C PHE A 6 43.04 -31.62 41.57
N ILE A 7 43.34 -30.54 40.85
CA ILE A 7 42.39 -29.47 40.57
C ILE A 7 41.53 -29.94 39.39
N THR A 8 40.26 -30.21 39.66
CA THR A 8 39.25 -30.47 38.62
C THR A 8 38.72 -29.13 38.11
N LEU A 9 39.11 -28.77 36.89
CA LEU A 9 38.61 -27.60 36.19
C LEU A 9 37.19 -27.90 35.67
N LYS A 10 36.17 -27.33 36.32
CA LYS A 10 34.79 -27.36 35.80
C LYS A 10 34.67 -26.34 34.67
N LEU A 11 34.55 -26.81 33.42
CA LEU A 11 34.11 -25.98 32.30
C LEU A 11 32.65 -25.55 32.53
N PHE A 12 32.42 -24.25 32.71
CA PHE A 12 31.12 -23.64 32.56
C PHE A 12 30.87 -23.38 31.06
N PRO A 13 29.71 -23.73 30.50
CA PRO A 13 29.36 -23.31 29.16
C PRO A 13 29.06 -21.80 29.18
N ILE A 14 29.88 -21.04 28.46
CA ILE A 14 29.63 -19.62 28.18
C ILE A 14 28.42 -19.57 27.24
N LEU A 15 27.29 -19.10 27.76
CA LEU A 15 26.13 -18.73 26.96
C LEU A 15 26.54 -17.51 26.13
N LEU A 16 26.81 -17.68 24.83
CA LEU A 16 26.95 -16.55 23.91
C LEU A 16 25.57 -15.89 23.76
N ALA A 17 25.34 -14.81 24.49
CA ALA A 17 24.30 -13.86 24.15
C ALA A 17 24.73 -13.16 22.85
N SER A 18 24.06 -13.47 21.75
CA SER A 18 24.21 -12.78 20.48
C SER A 18 23.73 -11.33 20.65
N LEU A 19 24.67 -10.43 20.91
CA LEU A 19 24.44 -9.00 20.91
C LEU A 19 24.21 -8.56 19.45
N THR A 20 22.95 -8.45 19.03
CA THR A 20 22.59 -7.79 17.77
C THR A 20 22.92 -6.30 17.91
N ILE A 21 24.09 -5.92 17.40
CA ILE A 21 24.48 -4.52 17.23
C ILE A 21 23.61 -3.97 16.09
N TYR A 22 22.60 -3.16 16.44
CA TYR A 22 21.90 -2.33 15.48
C TYR A 22 22.85 -1.25 14.99
N VAL A 23 23.53 -1.52 13.88
CA VAL A 23 24.20 -0.46 13.12
C VAL A 23 23.09 0.37 12.49
N SER A 24 22.79 1.50 13.10
CA SER A 24 21.92 2.52 12.50
C SER A 24 22.69 3.13 11.34
N SER A 25 22.53 2.57 10.14
CA SER A 25 22.94 3.25 8.92
C SER A 25 22.07 4.50 8.79
N SER A 26 22.66 5.68 8.97
CA SER A 26 22.05 6.94 8.55
C SER A 26 21.95 6.91 7.02
N LEU A 27 20.85 6.38 6.51
CA LEU A 27 20.51 6.48 5.10
C LEU A 27 20.33 7.97 4.80
N ALA A 28 21.17 8.50 3.90
CA ALA A 28 21.02 9.86 3.39
C ALA A 28 19.60 10.02 2.85
N GLN A 29 18.86 10.96 3.45
CA GLN A 29 17.46 11.21 3.13
C GLN A 29 17.36 11.85 1.73
N SER A 30 16.95 11.04 0.75
CA SER A 30 16.63 11.55 -0.59
C SER A 30 15.39 12.42 -0.49
N GLN A 31 15.51 13.67 -0.91
CA GLN A 31 14.35 14.49 -1.27
C GLN A 31 13.49 13.66 -2.25
N THR A 32 12.22 13.47 -1.93
CA THR A 32 11.32 12.63 -2.71
C THR A 32 10.98 13.37 -4.01
N ASN A 33 11.28 12.76 -5.16
CA ASN A 33 10.93 13.30 -6.48
C ASN A 33 9.44 13.05 -6.82
N LEU A 34 8.54 13.21 -5.84
CA LEU A 34 7.11 13.06 -6.07
C LEU A 34 6.57 14.30 -6.81
N PRO A 35 5.78 14.12 -7.88
CA PRO A 35 5.05 15.21 -8.51
C PRO A 35 4.20 15.97 -7.49
N THR A 36 4.29 17.30 -7.54
CA THR A 36 3.54 18.20 -6.67
C THR A 36 2.79 19.25 -7.47
N ARG A 37 1.74 19.78 -6.85
CA ARG A 37 0.94 20.91 -7.35
C ARG A 37 0.78 21.94 -6.25
N ILE A 38 0.63 23.20 -6.64
CA ILE A 38 0.34 24.29 -5.71
C ILE A 38 -1.17 24.52 -5.70
N VAL A 39 -1.74 24.59 -4.51
CA VAL A 39 -3.15 24.95 -4.29
C VAL A 39 -3.21 26.17 -3.39
N THR A 40 -4.13 27.07 -3.67
CA THR A 40 -4.40 28.22 -2.79
C THR A 40 -5.39 27.80 -1.71
N SER A 41 -5.02 27.95 -0.45
CA SER A 41 -5.93 27.73 0.69
C SER A 41 -7.03 28.80 0.72
N GLU A 42 -8.09 28.56 1.51
CA GLU A 42 -9.16 29.55 1.70
C GLU A 42 -8.66 30.91 2.22
N LYS A 43 -7.52 30.92 2.92
CA LYS A 43 -6.87 32.13 3.45
C LYS A 43 -5.89 32.77 2.45
N GLY A 44 -5.78 32.26 1.22
CA GLY A 44 -4.93 32.83 0.17
C GLY A 44 -3.48 32.31 0.17
N GLU A 45 -3.10 31.47 1.12
CA GLU A 45 -1.75 30.89 1.21
C GLU A 45 -1.53 29.79 0.18
N GLN A 46 -0.33 29.73 -0.40
CA GLN A 46 0.06 28.69 -1.36
C GLN A 46 0.54 27.44 -0.63
N VAL A 47 -0.15 26.32 -0.86
CA VAL A 47 0.13 25.03 -0.23
C VAL A 47 0.65 24.06 -1.28
N LEU A 48 1.77 23.41 -0.98
CA LEU A 48 2.32 22.37 -1.84
C LEU A 48 1.67 21.02 -1.48
N LEU A 49 0.98 20.42 -2.43
CA LEU A 49 0.31 19.12 -2.27
C LEU A 49 0.85 18.12 -3.29
N PRO A 50 0.71 16.80 -3.04
CA PRO A 50 0.91 15.79 -4.06
C PRO A 50 0.03 16.04 -5.28
N ASP A 51 0.59 15.78 -6.46
CA ASP A 51 -0.19 15.72 -7.68
C ASP A 51 -0.64 14.28 -7.95
N TRP A 52 -1.78 13.90 -7.36
CA TRP A 52 -2.36 12.55 -7.49
C TRP A 52 -2.75 12.19 -8.93
N GLN A 53 -2.83 13.16 -9.85
CA GLN A 53 -3.01 12.89 -11.29
C GLN A 53 -1.74 12.41 -11.97
N ARG A 54 -0.59 12.54 -11.30
CA ARG A 54 0.74 12.20 -11.81
C ARG A 54 1.49 11.22 -10.92
N ILE A 55 0.85 10.71 -9.86
CA ILE A 55 1.42 9.73 -8.94
C ILE A 55 0.65 8.43 -9.10
N SER A 56 1.38 7.37 -9.40
CA SER A 56 0.93 5.97 -9.38
C SER A 56 1.71 5.17 -8.34
N PHE A 57 1.27 3.95 -8.02
CA PHE A 57 1.93 3.11 -7.02
C PHE A 57 3.38 2.76 -7.38
N ASN A 58 3.71 2.54 -8.66
CA ASN A 58 5.08 2.26 -9.09
C ASN A 58 6.00 3.50 -9.15
N GLN A 59 5.44 4.71 -8.99
CA GLN A 59 6.18 5.98 -8.93
C GLN A 59 6.36 6.49 -7.50
N MET A 60 5.66 5.90 -6.53
CA MET A 60 5.87 6.24 -5.13
C MET A 60 7.30 5.89 -4.69
N PRO A 61 7.84 6.59 -3.69
CA PRO A 61 9.10 6.20 -3.07
C PRO A 61 9.07 4.75 -2.56
N VAL A 62 10.25 4.16 -2.49
CA VAL A 62 10.39 2.78 -2.02
C VAL A 62 10.28 2.70 -0.50
N ILE A 63 9.76 1.59 0.01
CA ILE A 63 9.76 1.30 1.43
C ILE A 63 11.20 1.13 1.94
N GLN A 64 11.49 1.67 3.12
CA GLN A 64 12.86 1.68 3.66
C GLN A 64 13.20 0.46 4.52
N LYS A 65 12.18 -0.30 4.95
CA LYS A 65 12.35 -1.46 5.82
C LYS A 65 11.68 -2.68 5.22
N SER A 66 12.41 -3.78 5.14
CA SER A 66 11.85 -5.09 4.85
C SER A 66 11.00 -5.58 6.02
N GLY A 67 10.10 -6.51 5.74
CA GLY A 67 9.35 -7.20 6.77
C GLY A 67 8.54 -8.35 6.21
N SER A 68 7.93 -9.08 7.13
CA SER A 68 7.03 -10.18 6.80
C SER A 68 5.96 -10.31 7.86
N ILE A 69 4.85 -10.92 7.45
CA ILE A 69 3.73 -11.22 8.33
C ILE A 69 3.13 -12.55 7.89
N LYS A 70 2.80 -13.38 8.88
CA LYS A 70 2.05 -14.62 8.68
C LYS A 70 1.07 -14.83 9.83
N VAL A 71 -0.18 -14.47 9.62
CA VAL A 71 -1.23 -14.51 10.64
C VAL A 71 -2.60 -14.68 9.99
N ASN A 72 -3.47 -15.51 10.56
CA ASN A 72 -4.88 -15.63 10.16
C ASN A 72 -5.11 -15.73 8.63
N GLY A 73 -4.34 -16.58 7.94
CA GLY A 73 -4.43 -16.79 6.49
C GLY A 73 -3.81 -15.67 5.64
N LEU A 74 -3.34 -14.59 6.26
CA LEU A 74 -2.57 -13.54 5.61
C LEU A 74 -1.08 -13.89 5.71
N ALA A 75 -0.43 -14.04 4.56
CA ALA A 75 1.02 -14.17 4.43
C ALA A 75 1.53 -13.13 3.43
N ARG A 76 2.39 -12.20 3.89
CA ARG A 76 2.98 -11.16 3.06
C ARG A 76 4.44 -10.97 3.45
N GLU A 77 5.25 -10.66 2.45
CA GLU A 77 6.66 -10.29 2.62
C GLU A 77 6.94 -9.12 1.69
N TRP A 78 7.80 -8.22 2.13
CA TRP A 78 8.24 -7.09 1.34
C TRP A 78 9.70 -6.77 1.67
N ASN A 79 10.41 -6.18 0.72
CA ASN A 79 11.80 -5.80 0.88
C ASN A 79 11.95 -4.29 0.90
N ALA A 80 12.91 -3.82 1.69
CA ALA A 80 13.42 -2.46 1.51
C ALA A 80 13.84 -2.27 0.04
N GLY A 81 13.41 -1.17 -0.57
CA GLY A 81 13.58 -0.93 -2.01
C GLY A 81 12.37 -1.31 -2.87
N ASP A 82 11.34 -1.94 -2.31
CA ASP A 82 10.09 -2.19 -3.03
C ASP A 82 9.18 -0.95 -3.06
N THR A 83 8.56 -0.72 -4.21
CA THR A 83 7.44 0.23 -4.35
C THR A 83 6.14 -0.42 -3.87
N PRO A 84 5.13 0.36 -3.43
CA PRO A 84 3.88 -0.16 -2.89
C PRO A 84 3.14 -1.18 -3.77
N ASP A 85 3.22 -1.06 -5.10
CA ASP A 85 2.59 -2.01 -6.02
C ASP A 85 3.13 -3.44 -5.91
N LYS A 86 4.33 -3.61 -5.35
CA LYS A 86 4.98 -4.92 -5.22
C LYS A 86 4.55 -5.70 -3.99
N TYR A 87 3.98 -5.03 -2.98
CA TYR A 87 3.58 -5.67 -1.73
C TYR A 87 2.12 -5.46 -1.34
N LEU A 88 1.43 -4.47 -1.93
CA LEU A 88 -0.01 -4.29 -1.76
C LEU A 88 -0.80 -5.16 -2.75
N ILE A 89 -1.86 -5.78 -2.25
CA ILE A 89 -2.87 -6.47 -3.05
C ILE A 89 -4.09 -5.57 -3.28
N LEU A 90 -4.93 -5.92 -4.26
CA LEU A 90 -6.17 -5.19 -4.55
C LEU A 90 -7.09 -5.10 -3.32
N GLY A 91 -7.14 -6.15 -2.49
CA GLY A 91 -7.91 -6.19 -1.26
C GLY A 91 -7.42 -5.23 -0.17
N ASP A 92 -6.17 -4.77 -0.21
CA ASP A 92 -5.65 -3.82 0.79
C ASP A 92 -6.22 -2.41 0.58
N ILE A 93 -6.60 -2.09 -0.66
CA ILE A 93 -7.06 -0.76 -1.10
C ILE A 93 -8.52 -0.78 -1.63
N ASP A 94 -9.25 -1.87 -1.42
CA ASP A 94 -10.59 -2.12 -1.96
C ASP A 94 -11.67 -1.14 -1.49
N GLU A 95 -11.55 -0.67 -0.24
CA GLU A 95 -12.40 0.36 0.33
C GLU A 95 -11.95 1.77 -0.05
N ALA A 96 -10.63 1.98 -0.09
CA ALA A 96 -10.03 3.29 -0.29
C ALA A 96 -10.16 3.77 -1.74
N LEU A 97 -9.89 2.89 -2.71
CA LEU A 97 -9.75 3.26 -4.13
C LEU A 97 -10.69 2.47 -5.06
N LYS A 98 -11.35 1.42 -4.55
CA LYS A 98 -12.27 0.56 -5.32
C LYS A 98 -11.67 -0.05 -6.62
N PRO A 99 -10.42 -0.55 -6.64
CA PRO A 99 -9.81 -1.14 -7.85
C PRO A 99 -10.63 -2.26 -8.49
N GLN A 100 -11.44 -2.98 -7.72
CA GLN A 100 -12.26 -4.09 -8.20
C GLN A 100 -13.27 -3.71 -9.29
N LEU A 101 -13.61 -2.41 -9.39
CA LEU A 101 -14.53 -1.89 -10.40
C LEU A 101 -13.84 -1.59 -11.75
N LEU A 102 -12.50 -1.63 -11.79
CA LEU A 102 -11.74 -1.41 -13.02
C LEU A 102 -11.78 -2.64 -13.92
N SER A 103 -11.69 -2.42 -15.23
CA SER A 103 -11.36 -3.44 -16.22
C SER A 103 -10.02 -3.12 -16.91
N LEU A 104 -9.42 -4.08 -17.63
CA LEU A 104 -8.17 -3.81 -18.35
C LEU A 104 -8.34 -2.72 -19.41
N GLY A 105 -9.52 -2.62 -20.03
CA GLY A 105 -9.85 -1.53 -20.97
C GLY A 105 -9.90 -0.16 -20.31
N ASN A 106 -10.23 -0.06 -19.01
CA ASN A 106 -10.16 1.20 -18.26
C ASN A 106 -8.74 1.52 -17.80
N ILE A 107 -7.95 0.50 -17.45
CA ILE A 107 -6.57 0.65 -16.95
C ILE A 107 -5.62 1.04 -18.08
N ASN A 108 -5.81 0.46 -19.26
CA ASN A 108 -4.86 0.55 -20.36
C ASN A 108 -5.58 0.90 -21.67
N TYR A 109 -6.14 2.11 -21.71
CA TYR A 109 -7.00 2.60 -22.79
C TYR A 109 -6.36 2.54 -24.18
N ASN A 110 -5.04 2.43 -24.31
CA ASN A 110 -4.33 2.65 -25.58
C ASN A 110 -3.55 1.46 -26.15
N ASP A 111 -3.25 0.38 -25.39
CA ASP A 111 -2.46 -0.71 -25.96
C ASP A 111 -2.65 -2.08 -25.27
N LEU A 112 -3.74 -2.79 -25.63
CA LEU A 112 -3.98 -4.16 -25.16
C LEU A 112 -3.00 -5.19 -25.77
N ASN A 113 -2.29 -4.83 -26.85
CA ASN A 113 -1.30 -5.70 -27.48
C ASN A 113 0.07 -5.64 -26.78
N ALA A 114 0.30 -4.61 -25.97
CA ALA A 114 1.54 -4.44 -25.21
C ALA A 114 1.74 -5.51 -24.12
N PHE A 115 0.66 -6.17 -23.68
CA PHE A 115 0.70 -7.10 -22.56
C PHE A 115 0.35 -8.52 -22.99
N THR A 116 1.19 -9.45 -22.56
CA THR A 116 0.97 -10.89 -22.71
C THR A 116 0.01 -11.41 -21.63
N LEU A 117 -0.66 -12.53 -21.90
CA LEU A 117 -1.51 -13.20 -20.90
C LEU A 117 -0.71 -13.69 -19.69
N LYS A 118 0.61 -13.92 -19.84
CA LYS A 118 1.50 -14.29 -18.73
C LYS A 118 1.66 -13.15 -17.71
N GLU A 119 1.56 -11.90 -18.14
CA GLU A 119 1.61 -10.73 -17.26
C GLU A 119 0.31 -10.49 -16.51
N PHE A 120 -0.72 -11.32 -16.75
CA PHE A 120 -1.96 -11.32 -15.99
C PHE A 120 -2.20 -12.69 -15.31
N PRO A 121 -1.44 -13.05 -14.26
CA PRO A 121 -1.53 -14.38 -13.63
C PRO A 121 -2.94 -14.75 -13.15
N LEU A 122 -3.71 -13.77 -12.67
CA LEU A 122 -5.09 -13.95 -12.22
C LEU A 122 -6.00 -14.57 -13.31
N LEU A 123 -5.82 -14.18 -14.57
CA LEU A 123 -6.53 -14.78 -15.70
C LEU A 123 -6.16 -16.27 -15.87
N GLY A 124 -4.87 -16.58 -15.75
CA GLY A 124 -4.34 -17.94 -15.87
C GLY A 124 -4.98 -18.93 -14.90
N GLU A 125 -5.40 -18.46 -13.73
CA GLU A 125 -6.01 -19.27 -12.67
C GLU A 125 -7.50 -19.58 -12.85
N GLN A 126 -8.18 -18.91 -13.79
CA GLN A 126 -9.60 -19.12 -14.04
C GLN A 126 -9.84 -20.39 -14.85
N THR A 127 -10.95 -21.07 -14.57
CA THR A 127 -11.37 -22.22 -15.38
C THR A 127 -12.03 -21.75 -16.67
N LEU A 128 -12.02 -22.59 -17.72
CA LEU A 128 -12.71 -22.29 -18.97
C LEU A 128 -14.20 -21.99 -18.76
N GLN A 129 -14.86 -22.72 -17.84
CA GLN A 129 -16.26 -22.42 -17.50
C GLN A 129 -16.41 -21.03 -16.90
N HIS A 130 -15.56 -20.67 -15.93
CA HIS A 130 -15.63 -19.36 -15.29
C HIS A 130 -15.37 -18.22 -16.29
N LEU A 131 -14.43 -18.41 -17.21
CA LEU A 131 -14.17 -17.45 -18.29
C LEU A 131 -15.38 -17.28 -19.21
N VAL A 132 -16.08 -18.37 -19.55
CA VAL A 132 -17.34 -18.31 -20.30
C VAL A 132 -18.41 -17.53 -19.55
N ASP A 133 -18.46 -17.67 -18.23
CA ASP A 133 -19.47 -17.02 -17.39
C ASP A 133 -19.22 -15.50 -17.24
N ILE A 134 -17.95 -15.05 -17.23
CA ILE A 134 -17.59 -13.65 -16.96
C ILE A 134 -17.22 -12.83 -18.19
N ILE A 135 -16.76 -13.46 -19.28
CA ILE A 135 -16.32 -12.75 -20.49
C ILE A 135 -17.50 -12.63 -21.47
N PRO A 136 -17.93 -11.41 -21.83
CA PRO A 136 -19.05 -11.19 -22.73
C PRO A 136 -18.87 -11.92 -24.07
N ASN A 137 -19.91 -12.69 -24.45
CA ASN A 137 -19.99 -13.43 -25.72
C ASN A 137 -18.89 -14.50 -25.95
N LEU A 138 -18.04 -14.81 -24.96
CA LEU A 138 -16.95 -15.79 -25.15
C LEU A 138 -17.49 -17.18 -25.51
N ALA A 139 -18.61 -17.58 -24.90
CA ALA A 139 -19.24 -18.89 -25.08
C ALA A 139 -19.61 -19.18 -26.55
N GLN A 140 -20.01 -18.15 -27.28
CA GLN A 140 -20.56 -18.22 -28.64
C GLN A 140 -19.46 -18.20 -29.71
N ASN A 141 -18.27 -17.68 -29.39
CA ASN A 141 -17.14 -17.64 -30.31
C ASN A 141 -16.67 -19.06 -30.66
N LYS A 142 -16.16 -19.24 -31.87
CA LYS A 142 -15.52 -20.51 -32.23
C LYS A 142 -14.22 -20.64 -31.46
N ILE A 143 -13.89 -21.85 -31.04
CA ILE A 143 -12.65 -22.10 -30.30
C ILE A 143 -11.43 -21.69 -31.13
N SER A 144 -11.44 -21.90 -32.44
CA SER A 144 -10.39 -21.48 -33.37
C SER A 144 -10.16 -19.96 -33.43
N GLU A 145 -11.13 -19.16 -33.00
CA GLU A 145 -11.07 -17.69 -32.93
C GLU A 145 -10.55 -17.21 -31.57
N ILE A 146 -10.28 -18.12 -30.62
CA ILE A 146 -9.71 -17.83 -29.30
C ILE A 146 -8.40 -18.62 -29.15
N PRO A 147 -7.27 -18.13 -29.74
CA PRO A 147 -6.02 -18.86 -29.82
C PRO A 147 -5.53 -19.53 -28.51
N PRO A 148 -5.51 -18.85 -27.35
CA PRO A 148 -5.06 -19.48 -26.11
C PRO A 148 -5.96 -20.64 -25.67
N ILE A 149 -7.28 -20.54 -25.84
CA ILE A 149 -8.21 -21.63 -25.51
C ILE A 149 -8.06 -22.79 -26.50
N ALA A 150 -7.90 -22.51 -27.79
CA ALA A 150 -7.63 -23.55 -28.78
C ALA A 150 -6.34 -24.31 -28.49
N ALA A 151 -5.28 -23.61 -28.06
CA ALA A 151 -4.01 -24.22 -27.71
C ALA A 151 -4.13 -25.10 -26.46
N LEU A 152 -4.81 -24.61 -25.42
CA LEU A 152 -5.09 -25.39 -24.20
C LEU A 152 -5.84 -26.69 -24.53
N LEU A 153 -6.91 -26.58 -25.32
CA LEU A 153 -7.71 -27.75 -25.69
C LEU A 153 -6.94 -28.74 -26.56
N LYS A 154 -6.06 -28.28 -27.45
CA LYS A 154 -5.19 -29.17 -28.24
C LYS A 154 -4.13 -29.87 -27.39
N ALA A 155 -3.60 -29.20 -26.37
CA ALA A 155 -2.61 -29.80 -25.46
C ALA A 155 -3.24 -30.89 -24.59
N GLU A 156 -4.41 -30.63 -24.02
CA GLU A 156 -5.08 -31.52 -23.06
C GLU A 156 -6.00 -32.56 -23.74
N SER A 157 -6.51 -32.26 -24.94
CA SER A 157 -7.39 -33.14 -25.71
C SER A 157 -7.20 -32.96 -27.23
N PRO A 158 -6.15 -33.54 -27.82
CA PRO A 158 -5.75 -33.30 -29.22
C PRO A 158 -6.82 -33.59 -30.28
N GLN A 159 -7.81 -34.43 -29.95
CA GLN A 159 -8.91 -34.81 -30.85
C GLN A 159 -10.09 -33.83 -30.82
N THR A 160 -10.01 -32.77 -30.01
CA THR A 160 -11.07 -31.78 -29.87
C THR A 160 -11.31 -31.03 -31.17
N ASN A 161 -12.56 -31.00 -31.64
CA ASN A 161 -12.95 -30.18 -32.77
C ASN A 161 -13.00 -28.70 -32.37
N ILE A 162 -12.00 -27.92 -32.79
CA ILE A 162 -11.90 -26.48 -32.49
C ILE A 162 -12.77 -25.58 -33.39
N ASN A 163 -13.49 -26.14 -34.37
CA ASN A 163 -14.37 -25.37 -35.25
C ASN A 163 -15.82 -25.25 -34.72
N THR A 164 -16.08 -25.75 -33.51
CA THR A 164 -17.35 -25.56 -32.79
C THR A 164 -17.26 -24.36 -31.84
N SER A 165 -18.41 -23.83 -31.43
CA SER A 165 -18.48 -22.81 -30.37
C SER A 165 -18.04 -23.38 -29.03
N LEU A 166 -17.41 -22.56 -28.19
CA LEU A 166 -16.92 -22.99 -26.87
C LEU A 166 -18.02 -23.62 -26.01
N ILE A 167 -19.22 -23.04 -25.97
CA ILE A 167 -20.34 -23.55 -25.16
C ILE A 167 -20.78 -24.97 -25.55
N ASN A 168 -20.83 -25.26 -26.85
CA ASN A 168 -21.21 -26.59 -27.35
C ASN A 168 -20.16 -27.64 -26.94
N LEU A 169 -18.88 -27.29 -26.99
CA LEU A 169 -17.82 -28.20 -26.55
C LEU A 169 -17.90 -28.47 -25.05
N LEU A 170 -18.03 -27.43 -24.23
CA LEU A 170 -18.05 -27.57 -22.77
C LEU A 170 -19.29 -28.33 -22.29
N SER A 171 -20.43 -28.16 -22.96
CA SER A 171 -21.66 -28.90 -22.66
C SER A 171 -21.54 -30.39 -22.97
N GLN A 172 -20.79 -30.75 -24.02
CA GLN A 172 -20.54 -32.15 -24.40
C GLN A 172 -19.45 -32.80 -23.53
N ASN A 173 -18.48 -32.02 -23.06
CA ASN A 173 -17.34 -32.51 -22.29
C ASN A 173 -17.12 -31.67 -21.01
N PRO A 174 -17.91 -31.91 -19.95
CA PRO A 174 -17.85 -31.10 -18.72
C PRO A 174 -16.50 -31.12 -17.99
N THR A 175 -15.65 -32.12 -18.25
CA THR A 175 -14.29 -32.18 -17.71
C THR A 175 -13.39 -31.09 -18.27
N LEU A 176 -13.56 -30.72 -19.55
CA LEU A 176 -12.78 -29.66 -20.20
C LEU A 176 -13.10 -28.28 -19.61
N ALA A 177 -14.31 -28.10 -19.07
CA ALA A 177 -14.73 -26.85 -18.44
C ALA A 177 -13.89 -26.48 -17.19
N LYS A 178 -13.19 -27.46 -16.61
CA LYS A 178 -12.31 -27.30 -15.44
C LYS A 178 -10.86 -26.95 -15.80
N LEU A 179 -10.48 -27.02 -17.07
CA LEU A 179 -9.14 -26.65 -17.53
C LEU A 179 -8.89 -25.16 -17.26
N LYS A 180 -7.62 -24.82 -17.05
CA LYS A 180 -7.16 -23.47 -16.72
C LYS A 180 -6.14 -23.01 -17.75
N LEU A 181 -6.13 -21.71 -18.04
CA LEU A 181 -5.22 -21.13 -19.05
C LEU A 181 -3.73 -21.27 -18.67
N ASN A 182 -3.39 -21.30 -17.38
CA ASN A 182 -2.01 -21.48 -16.91
C ASN A 182 -1.40 -22.88 -17.19
N GLN A 183 -2.17 -23.80 -17.78
CA GLN A 183 -1.68 -25.12 -18.20
C GLN A 183 -0.91 -25.07 -19.54
N ILE A 184 -0.91 -23.92 -20.22
CA ILE A 184 -0.10 -23.67 -21.41
C ILE A 184 0.83 -22.48 -21.20
N ASP A 185 1.81 -22.33 -22.10
CA ASP A 185 2.68 -21.16 -22.13
C ASP A 185 1.90 -19.92 -22.62
N LEU A 186 1.53 -19.06 -21.66
CA LEU A 186 0.78 -17.83 -21.89
C LEU A 186 1.62 -16.67 -22.44
N SER A 187 2.95 -16.80 -22.53
CA SER A 187 3.82 -15.73 -23.04
C SER A 187 3.66 -15.47 -24.54
N LYS A 188 3.00 -16.36 -25.26
CA LYS A 188 2.77 -16.28 -26.71
C LYS A 188 1.46 -15.62 -27.10
N TYR A 189 0.63 -15.28 -26.12
CA TYR A 189 -0.70 -14.73 -26.32
C TYR A 189 -0.79 -13.38 -25.61
N THR A 190 -1.58 -12.49 -26.18
CA THR A 190 -1.86 -11.13 -25.72
C THR A 190 -3.26 -11.02 -25.14
N ILE A 191 -3.55 -9.94 -24.42
CA ILE A 191 -4.89 -9.69 -23.88
C ILE A 191 -5.96 -9.69 -24.99
N SER A 192 -5.64 -9.17 -26.18
CA SER A 192 -6.54 -9.11 -27.33
C SER A 192 -6.84 -10.47 -27.97
N ASP A 193 -6.05 -11.52 -27.69
CA ASP A 193 -6.33 -12.86 -28.22
C ASP A 193 -7.54 -13.53 -27.54
N ILE A 194 -8.09 -12.92 -26.49
CA ILE A 194 -9.36 -13.33 -25.88
C ILE A 194 -10.37 -12.21 -26.10
N PRO A 195 -11.37 -12.42 -27.00
CA PRO A 195 -12.37 -11.40 -27.30
C PRO A 195 -13.11 -10.89 -26.05
N ASN A 196 -13.25 -9.56 -25.92
CA ASN A 196 -13.94 -8.86 -24.84
C ASN A 196 -13.38 -9.07 -23.43
N LEU A 197 -12.17 -9.64 -23.28
CA LEU A 197 -11.54 -9.82 -21.98
C LEU A 197 -11.30 -8.48 -21.27
N ASP A 198 -10.98 -7.44 -22.02
CA ASP A 198 -10.66 -6.11 -21.53
C ASP A 198 -11.87 -5.37 -20.92
N ALA A 199 -13.09 -5.81 -21.24
CA ALA A 199 -14.33 -5.28 -20.66
C ALA A 199 -14.68 -5.90 -19.30
N VAL A 200 -13.99 -6.95 -18.86
CA VAL A 200 -14.32 -7.66 -17.62
C VAL A 200 -13.76 -6.92 -16.40
N GLN A 201 -14.64 -6.61 -15.44
CA GLN A 201 -14.25 -6.02 -14.17
C GLN A 201 -13.39 -6.99 -13.34
N LEU A 202 -12.38 -6.45 -12.65
CA LEU A 202 -11.46 -7.23 -11.82
C LEU A 202 -12.22 -8.05 -10.76
N SER A 203 -13.31 -7.52 -10.19
CA SER A 203 -14.16 -8.24 -9.22
C SER A 203 -14.72 -9.57 -9.71
N ASN A 204 -14.82 -9.76 -11.03
CA ASN A 204 -15.44 -10.96 -11.61
C ASN A 204 -14.45 -12.14 -11.67
N PHE A 205 -13.15 -11.88 -11.53
CA PHE A 205 -12.14 -12.93 -11.46
C PHE A 205 -12.09 -13.53 -10.05
N LYS A 206 -12.08 -14.86 -9.94
CA LYS A 206 -11.94 -15.50 -8.64
C LYS A 206 -10.56 -15.20 -8.04
N GLY A 207 -10.54 -14.71 -6.80
CA GLY A 207 -9.31 -14.41 -6.06
C GLY A 207 -8.69 -13.06 -6.41
N TRP A 208 -9.42 -12.17 -7.09
CA TRP A 208 -8.95 -10.83 -7.45
C TRP A 208 -8.41 -10.06 -6.24
N GLU A 209 -9.05 -10.21 -5.09
CA GLU A 209 -8.71 -9.49 -3.85
C GLU A 209 -7.30 -9.85 -3.36
N ASN A 210 -6.78 -11.03 -3.72
CA ASN A 210 -5.47 -11.53 -3.32
C ASN A 210 -4.37 -11.23 -4.35
N THR A 211 -4.67 -10.49 -5.41
CA THR A 211 -3.72 -10.21 -6.49
C THR A 211 -2.91 -8.96 -6.18
N LEU A 212 -1.59 -9.01 -6.36
CA LEU A 212 -0.73 -7.84 -6.21
C LEU A 212 -1.06 -6.79 -7.27
N ILE A 213 -0.96 -5.51 -6.92
CA ILE A 213 -1.20 -4.41 -7.86
C ILE A 213 -0.29 -4.53 -9.09
N LYS A 214 0.98 -4.90 -8.91
CA LYS A 214 1.93 -5.11 -10.03
C LYS A 214 1.57 -6.27 -10.96
N ASP A 215 0.72 -7.20 -10.52
CA ASP A 215 0.36 -8.42 -11.28
C ASP A 215 -0.94 -8.22 -12.10
N ILE A 216 -1.51 -7.01 -12.07
CA ILE A 216 -2.55 -6.57 -13.00
C ILE A 216 -1.89 -5.71 -14.10
N PRO A 217 -1.99 -6.08 -15.38
CA PRO A 217 -1.37 -5.33 -16.47
C PRO A 217 -1.70 -3.84 -16.43
N GLY A 218 -0.67 -3.00 -16.36
CA GLY A 218 -0.78 -1.53 -16.38
C GLY A 218 -1.30 -0.88 -15.09
N LEU A 219 -1.87 -1.63 -14.13
CA LEU A 219 -2.54 -1.04 -12.97
C LEU A 219 -1.59 -0.24 -12.08
N ASN A 220 -0.35 -0.72 -11.90
CA ASN A 220 0.63 -0.04 -11.06
C ASN A 220 1.06 1.35 -11.59
N ALA A 221 0.76 1.65 -12.86
CA ALA A 221 1.01 2.94 -13.51
C ALA A 221 -0.24 3.83 -13.58
N VAL A 222 -1.40 3.37 -13.12
CA VAL A 222 -2.63 4.18 -13.08
C VAL A 222 -2.47 5.30 -12.03
N PRO A 223 -2.68 6.57 -12.40
CA PRO A 223 -2.65 7.65 -11.43
C PRO A 223 -3.73 7.49 -10.36
N LEU A 224 -3.40 7.76 -9.10
CA LEU A 224 -4.28 7.51 -7.96
C LEU A 224 -5.55 8.36 -7.99
N ALA A 225 -5.51 9.54 -8.64
CA ALA A 225 -6.70 10.37 -8.85
C ALA A 225 -7.68 9.82 -9.90
N THR A 226 -7.34 8.75 -10.63
CA THR A 226 -8.17 8.17 -11.70
C THR A 226 -8.82 6.84 -11.31
N TYR A 227 -8.57 6.37 -10.09
CA TYR A 227 -9.27 5.21 -9.54
C TYR A 227 -10.77 5.50 -9.38
N PRO A 228 -11.62 4.45 -9.32
CA PRO A 228 -13.08 4.64 -9.20
C PRO A 228 -13.49 5.44 -7.97
N VAL A 229 -12.74 5.32 -6.87
CA VAL A 229 -12.70 6.33 -5.80
C VAL A 229 -11.35 7.02 -5.90
N PRO A 230 -11.30 8.25 -6.45
CA PRO A 230 -10.06 9.00 -6.58
C PRO A 230 -9.40 9.25 -5.22
N LEU A 231 -8.08 9.12 -5.18
CA LEU A 231 -7.30 9.64 -4.06
C LEU A 231 -7.31 11.18 -4.12
N THR A 232 -7.91 11.82 -3.13
CA THR A 232 -8.02 13.28 -3.00
C THR A 232 -7.70 13.72 -1.58
N GLU A 233 -7.59 15.02 -1.38
CA GLU A 233 -7.61 15.63 -0.06
C GLU A 233 -8.92 15.27 0.68
N ALA A 234 -8.79 14.78 1.91
CA ALA A 234 -9.89 14.58 2.85
C ALA A 234 -9.95 15.79 3.78
N GLY A 235 -10.82 16.74 3.45
CA GLY A 235 -10.93 18.01 4.15
C GLY A 235 -10.19 19.17 3.50
N ASN A 236 -10.23 20.33 4.15
CA ASN A 236 -9.62 21.57 3.67
C ASN A 236 -8.65 22.20 4.69
N THR A 237 -8.38 21.51 5.81
CA THR A 237 -7.54 22.05 6.88
C THR A 237 -6.07 22.13 6.47
N VAL A 238 -5.53 23.34 6.55
CA VAL A 238 -4.11 23.63 6.39
C VAL A 238 -3.64 24.42 7.62
N ALA A 239 -2.47 24.07 8.14
CA ALA A 239 -1.80 24.79 9.22
C ALA A 239 -0.42 25.25 8.76
N ARG A 240 0.16 26.25 9.44
CA ARG A 240 1.58 26.60 9.33
C ARG A 240 2.36 25.76 10.34
N ILE A 241 3.54 25.28 9.96
CA ILE A 241 4.51 24.74 10.92
C ILE A 241 5.15 25.94 11.64
N ASP A 242 4.81 26.17 12.90
CA ASP A 242 5.36 27.29 13.67
C ASP A 242 6.75 26.96 14.21
N LEU A 243 6.87 25.80 14.85
CA LEU A 243 8.12 25.32 15.45
C LEU A 243 8.31 23.84 15.17
N ILE A 244 9.57 23.43 15.13
CA ILE A 244 9.98 22.04 14.99
C ILE A 244 10.73 21.68 16.26
N TRP A 245 10.27 20.63 16.94
CA TRP A 245 10.73 20.29 18.27
C TRP A 245 11.32 18.88 18.32
N GLY A 246 12.51 18.77 18.90
CA GLY A 246 13.25 17.52 19.04
C GLY A 246 12.85 16.68 20.25
N THR A 247 13.73 15.75 20.64
CA THR A 247 13.50 14.80 21.75
C THR A 247 13.60 15.41 23.14
N ALA A 248 13.97 16.69 23.26
CA ALA A 248 13.93 17.41 24.53
C ALA A 248 12.50 17.71 24.97
N GLU A 249 11.56 17.82 24.02
CA GLU A 249 10.16 18.11 24.31
C GLU A 249 9.46 16.95 25.00
N LYS A 250 8.53 17.30 25.88
CA LYS A 250 7.79 16.36 26.73
C LYS A 250 6.32 16.74 26.73
N ARG A 251 5.46 15.79 27.10
CA ARG A 251 4.06 16.02 27.49
C ARG A 251 3.30 17.03 26.63
N ARG A 252 2.61 16.56 25.60
CA ARG A 252 1.79 17.39 24.71
C ARG A 252 0.33 16.95 24.75
N GLN A 253 -0.53 17.83 25.25
CA GLN A 253 -1.96 17.55 25.48
C GLN A 253 -2.84 17.93 24.29
N ARG A 254 -2.48 19.00 23.57
CA ARG A 254 -3.23 19.50 22.43
C ARG A 254 -2.58 18.95 21.16
N THR A 255 -3.00 17.76 20.74
CA THR A 255 -2.40 17.09 19.58
C THR A 255 -3.37 16.95 18.42
N VAL A 256 -2.80 16.81 17.22
CA VAL A 256 -3.53 16.51 15.98
C VAL A 256 -3.09 15.15 15.40
N SER A 257 -2.56 14.25 16.22
CA SER A 257 -2.04 12.96 15.78
C SER A 257 -2.70 11.82 16.55
N GLY A 258 -2.91 10.70 15.87
CA GLY A 258 -3.40 9.46 16.48
C GLY A 258 -3.68 8.38 15.44
N SER A 259 -4.84 7.74 15.53
CA SER A 259 -5.32 6.69 14.62
C SER A 259 -6.80 6.81 14.30
N ASP A 260 -7.25 6.08 13.28
CA ASP A 260 -8.68 5.89 12.98
C ASP A 260 -9.41 5.05 14.04
N VAL A 261 -8.69 4.47 15.00
CA VAL A 261 -9.24 3.67 16.11
C VAL A 261 -9.38 4.50 17.39
N THR A 262 -8.37 5.29 17.73
CA THR A 262 -8.31 6.07 18.99
C THR A 262 -8.65 7.54 18.82
N GLY A 263 -8.80 8.00 17.57
CA GLY A 263 -8.99 9.40 17.22
C GLY A 263 -7.66 10.10 16.92
N PHE A 264 -7.74 11.29 16.32
CA PHE A 264 -6.58 12.07 15.88
C PHE A 264 -6.21 13.22 16.84
N SER A 265 -6.42 13.02 18.13
CA SER A 265 -6.06 13.96 19.21
C SER A 265 -5.54 13.23 20.44
N VAL A 266 -4.68 12.22 20.22
CA VAL A 266 -4.11 11.41 21.30
C VAL A 266 -2.95 12.20 21.95
N PRO A 267 -3.03 12.52 23.25
CA PRO A 267 -1.94 13.20 23.96
C PRO A 267 -0.65 12.39 23.93
N CYS A 268 0.50 13.06 23.89
CA CYS A 268 1.80 12.43 24.15
C CYS A 268 2.16 12.67 25.61
N GLU A 269 2.13 11.63 26.44
CA GLU A 269 2.44 11.71 27.87
C GLU A 269 3.91 11.41 28.19
N GLU A 270 4.68 11.07 27.17
CA GLU A 270 6.03 10.56 27.28
C GLU A 270 7.06 11.64 27.65
N GLN A 271 8.26 11.16 28.02
CA GLN A 271 9.43 12.02 28.27
C GLN A 271 10.10 12.51 26.98
N GLN A 272 9.67 12.02 25.82
CA GLN A 272 10.14 12.41 24.50
C GLN A 272 8.94 12.51 23.57
N CYS A 273 8.52 13.74 23.29
CA CYS A 273 7.44 14.06 22.37
C CYS A 273 7.92 14.95 21.21
N PRO A 274 8.90 14.51 20.39
CA PRO A 274 9.25 15.24 19.17
C PRO A 274 8.00 15.49 18.32
N ASN A 275 7.87 16.71 17.83
CA ASN A 275 6.67 17.12 17.11
C ASN A 275 6.93 18.33 16.22
N ILE A 276 5.97 18.59 15.37
CA ILE A 276 5.80 19.91 14.77
C ILE A 276 4.71 20.64 15.55
N GLU A 277 5.00 21.87 15.96
CA GLU A 277 4.00 22.77 16.51
C GLU A 277 3.32 23.51 15.37
N LEU A 278 2.00 23.53 15.40
CA LEU A 278 1.17 24.10 14.37
C LEU A 278 0.65 25.47 14.80
N ASP A 279 0.45 26.32 13.82
CA ASP A 279 -0.27 27.58 13.94
C ASP A 279 -1.26 27.73 12.80
N ASP A 280 -2.25 28.59 12.98
CA ASP A 280 -3.19 28.93 11.94
C ASP A 280 -2.47 29.71 10.82
N LEU A 281 -3.00 29.64 9.58
CA LEU A 281 -2.46 30.40 8.44
C LEU A 281 -2.68 31.92 8.54
N GLU A 282 -2.96 32.45 9.73
CA GLU A 282 -3.27 33.85 9.92
C GLU A 282 -2.01 34.70 10.05
N ASN A 283 -1.94 35.79 9.27
CA ASN A 283 -1.08 36.93 9.57
C ASN A 283 -1.73 37.89 10.59
N SER A 284 -2.83 37.49 11.23
CA SER A 284 -3.53 38.26 12.26
C SER A 284 -2.69 38.28 13.53
N GLY A 285 -2.29 39.47 14.02
CA GLY A 285 -1.43 39.59 15.20
C GLY A 285 -1.93 38.86 16.46
N ARG A 286 -1.03 38.75 17.45
CA ARG A 286 -1.02 37.95 18.72
C ARG A 286 -2.30 37.83 19.58
N ASN A 287 -3.44 38.43 19.22
CA ASN A 287 -4.66 38.48 20.03
C ASN A 287 -5.78 37.55 19.57
N ILE A 288 -5.65 36.87 18.41
CA ILE A 288 -6.62 35.89 17.93
C ILE A 288 -5.99 34.51 18.07
N ARG A 289 -6.51 33.68 18.99
CA ARG A 289 -6.09 32.29 19.11
C ARG A 289 -6.92 31.41 18.21
N GLY A 290 -6.30 30.85 17.18
CA GLY A 290 -7.00 29.97 16.25
C GLY A 290 -7.00 28.50 16.67
N LYS A 291 -7.55 27.64 15.80
CA LYS A 291 -7.76 26.21 16.08
C LYS A 291 -6.44 25.46 16.18
N PHE A 292 -5.38 25.93 15.53
CA PHE A 292 -4.11 25.22 15.44
C PHE A 292 -3.03 25.79 16.33
N GLU A 293 -3.05 27.08 16.67
CA GLU A 293 -2.03 27.74 17.50
C GLU A 293 -1.57 26.90 18.70
N GLY A 294 -0.33 26.41 18.69
CA GLY A 294 0.28 25.62 19.77
C GLY A 294 -0.19 24.14 19.82
N SER A 295 -0.85 23.64 18.78
CA SER A 295 -1.21 22.22 18.66
C SER A 295 -0.05 21.43 18.08
N SER A 296 0.18 20.22 18.58
CA SER A 296 1.31 19.39 18.16
C SER A 296 0.89 18.24 17.25
N TRP A 297 1.57 18.05 16.12
CA TRP A 297 1.54 16.77 15.40
C TRP A 297 2.75 15.95 15.86
N ILE A 298 2.49 14.95 16.70
CA ILE A 298 3.52 14.14 17.35
C ILE A 298 4.17 13.20 16.33
N SER A 299 5.48 12.99 16.47
CA SER A 299 6.22 12.04 15.66
C SER A 299 5.80 10.59 15.95
N GLY A 300 5.36 9.87 14.93
CA GLY A 300 5.06 8.44 14.99
C GLY A 300 6.28 7.55 15.19
N LYS A 301 7.50 8.09 15.06
CA LYS A 301 8.73 7.38 15.44
C LYS A 301 8.85 7.18 16.97
N TYR A 302 8.21 8.03 17.77
CA TYR A 302 8.36 8.04 19.24
C TYR A 302 7.04 7.76 19.98
N GLN A 303 5.90 7.87 19.29
CA GLN A 303 4.61 7.53 19.85
C GLN A 303 3.87 6.57 18.94
N GLU A 304 3.48 5.43 19.50
CA GLU A 304 2.56 4.48 18.90
C GLU A 304 1.20 4.52 19.60
N VAL A 305 0.14 4.26 18.84
CA VAL A 305 -1.26 4.26 19.30
C VAL A 305 -1.95 2.97 18.86
N GLU A 306 -3.08 2.63 19.47
CA GLU A 306 -3.86 1.47 19.03
C GLU A 306 -4.36 1.66 17.59
N GLY A 307 -4.30 0.60 16.80
CA GLY A 307 -4.69 0.58 15.40
C GLY A 307 -5.24 -0.76 14.95
N GLY A 308 -5.65 -0.82 13.69
CA GLY A 308 -6.21 -2.03 13.09
C GLY A 308 -7.56 -2.45 13.68
N TRP A 309 -8.17 -3.47 13.06
CA TRP A 309 -9.47 -3.98 13.49
C TRP A 309 -9.70 -5.42 13.04
N GLY A 310 -10.76 -6.04 13.58
CA GLY A 310 -11.14 -7.41 13.25
C GLY A 310 -10.08 -8.42 13.70
N CYS A 311 -9.91 -9.50 12.92
CA CYS A 311 -8.96 -10.56 13.30
C CYS A 311 -7.49 -10.21 13.04
N LEU A 312 -7.20 -9.07 12.42
CA LEU A 312 -5.84 -8.58 12.19
C LEU A 312 -5.42 -7.48 13.17
N LYS A 313 -6.30 -7.08 14.11
CA LYS A 313 -6.05 -5.97 15.04
C LYS A 313 -4.84 -6.16 15.95
N SER A 314 -4.41 -7.39 16.22
CA SER A 314 -3.30 -7.66 17.15
C SER A 314 -1.93 -7.73 16.46
N VAL A 315 -1.90 -7.55 15.14
CA VAL A 315 -0.66 -7.48 14.37
C VAL A 315 0.13 -6.25 14.81
N ASN A 316 1.46 -6.37 14.86
CA ASN A 316 2.34 -5.32 15.40
C ASN A 316 1.91 -4.88 16.81
N GLU A 317 1.55 -5.86 17.66
CA GLU A 317 1.05 -5.63 19.03
C GLU A 317 -0.23 -4.77 19.09
N GLY A 318 -0.94 -4.62 17.97
CA GLY A 318 -2.08 -3.73 17.81
C GLY A 318 -1.71 -2.26 17.74
N LYS A 319 -0.44 -1.95 17.52
CA LYS A 319 0.11 -0.61 17.51
C LYS A 319 0.44 -0.14 16.10
N GLU A 320 0.31 1.16 15.90
CA GLU A 320 0.78 1.88 14.72
C GLU A 320 1.40 3.22 15.14
N PRO A 321 2.35 3.77 14.36
CA PRO A 321 2.81 5.14 14.55
C PRO A 321 1.62 6.12 14.58
N THR A 322 1.66 7.06 15.51
CA THR A 322 0.71 8.17 15.54
C THR A 322 0.84 9.02 14.27
N GLY A 323 -0.28 9.48 13.71
CA GLY A 323 -0.29 10.24 12.46
C GLY A 323 -1.68 10.74 12.09
N ARG A 324 -1.92 11.00 10.80
CA ARG A 324 -3.22 11.42 10.24
C ARG A 324 -3.52 10.72 8.92
N LEU A 325 -4.78 10.80 8.48
CA LEU A 325 -5.27 10.30 7.20
C LEU A 325 -5.72 11.44 6.26
N PRO A 326 -4.83 12.41 5.93
CA PRO A 326 -5.23 13.60 5.17
C PRO A 326 -5.70 13.27 3.75
N TYR A 327 -5.39 12.10 3.21
CA TYR A 327 -5.79 11.67 1.87
C TYR A 327 -6.69 10.43 1.90
N GLY A 328 -7.47 10.28 2.97
CA GLY A 328 -8.30 9.10 3.20
C GLY A 328 -7.51 7.90 3.73
N ASN A 329 -8.14 6.73 3.69
CA ASN A 329 -7.70 5.54 4.44
C ASN A 329 -6.77 4.60 3.64
N ALA A 330 -6.28 5.00 2.46
CA ALA A 330 -5.33 4.20 1.69
C ALA A 330 -3.99 4.02 2.43
N PHE A 331 -3.54 5.07 3.13
CA PHE A 331 -2.31 5.10 3.91
C PHE A 331 -2.39 6.19 4.97
N LYS A 332 -1.55 6.07 5.99
CA LYS A 332 -1.36 7.08 7.03
C LYS A 332 -0.14 7.95 6.73
N VAL A 333 -0.29 9.25 6.93
CA VAL A 333 0.83 10.21 6.93
C VAL A 333 1.34 10.40 8.36
N VAL A 334 2.64 10.21 8.53
CA VAL A 334 3.30 10.21 9.83
C VAL A 334 4.44 11.24 9.82
N VAL A 335 4.48 12.09 10.84
CA VAL A 335 5.66 12.91 11.13
C VAL A 335 6.75 11.97 11.66
N MET A 336 7.92 12.01 11.03
CA MET A 336 9.06 11.18 11.38
C MET A 336 10.02 11.97 12.27
N GLU A 337 11.24 12.26 11.80
CA GLU A 337 12.29 12.81 12.67
C GLU A 337 12.41 14.33 12.48
N PRO A 338 11.89 15.15 13.41
CA PRO A 338 12.13 16.60 13.39
C PRO A 338 13.59 16.91 13.76
N SER A 339 14.16 17.91 13.10
CA SER A 339 15.51 18.40 13.34
C SER A 339 15.49 19.90 13.60
N GLU A 340 15.60 20.27 14.88
CA GLU A 340 15.74 21.66 15.35
C GLU A 340 16.98 22.34 14.77
N LYS A 341 18.03 21.57 14.47
CA LYS A 341 19.28 22.12 13.92
C LYS A 341 19.10 22.67 12.51
N THR A 342 18.21 22.05 11.74
CA THR A 342 18.01 22.38 10.31
C THR A 342 16.65 23.02 10.06
N ASP A 343 15.83 23.18 11.11
CA ASP A 343 14.43 23.60 11.03
C ASP A 343 13.67 22.79 9.96
N THR A 344 13.87 21.48 9.94
CA THR A 344 13.26 20.56 8.98
C THR A 344 12.61 19.36 9.65
N VAL A 345 11.62 18.79 8.98
CA VAL A 345 10.94 17.58 9.43
C VAL A 345 10.57 16.72 8.23
N ASP A 346 10.80 15.42 8.35
CA ASP A 346 10.39 14.46 7.34
C ASP A 346 9.05 13.82 7.67
N THR A 347 8.31 13.47 6.64
CA THR A 347 7.09 12.68 6.74
C THR A 347 7.23 11.36 5.97
N ALA A 348 6.48 10.36 6.40
CA ALA A 348 6.41 9.07 5.73
C ALA A 348 4.97 8.57 5.63
N LEU A 349 4.74 7.73 4.62
CA LEU A 349 3.53 6.96 4.46
C LEU A 349 3.68 5.60 5.15
N PHE A 350 2.63 5.18 5.82
CA PHE A 350 2.47 3.84 6.37
C PHE A 350 1.19 3.22 5.81
N PHE A 351 1.31 2.00 5.29
CA PHE A 351 0.20 1.21 4.76
C PHE A 351 -0.23 0.16 5.78
N ARG A 352 -1.37 -0.48 5.49
CA ARG A 352 -1.87 -1.64 6.24
C ARG A 352 -2.28 -2.73 5.27
N PHE A 353 -2.27 -3.97 5.73
CA PHE A 353 -2.82 -5.07 4.97
C PHE A 353 -4.23 -5.42 5.45
N LYS A 354 -5.03 -5.98 4.55
CA LYS A 354 -6.40 -6.41 4.80
C LYS A 354 -6.65 -7.84 4.35
N ASN A 355 -7.66 -8.44 4.95
CA ASN A 355 -8.34 -9.61 4.42
C ASN A 355 -9.83 -9.53 4.82
N ALA A 356 -10.60 -10.57 4.52
CA ALA A 356 -12.03 -10.60 4.83
C ALA A 356 -12.38 -10.46 6.33
N CYS A 357 -11.44 -10.66 7.26
CA CYS A 357 -11.72 -10.63 8.69
C CYS A 357 -11.36 -9.29 9.36
N GLY A 358 -10.57 -8.43 8.72
CA GLY A 358 -9.85 -7.40 9.46
C GLY A 358 -8.86 -6.57 8.63
N ALA A 359 -8.30 -5.57 9.28
CA ALA A 359 -7.14 -4.82 8.82
C ALA A 359 -6.07 -4.78 9.91
N THR A 360 -4.80 -4.85 9.51
CA THR A 360 -3.69 -4.58 10.42
C THR A 360 -3.70 -3.10 10.84
N PRO A 361 -2.97 -2.72 11.90
CA PRO A 361 -2.55 -1.33 12.06
C PRO A 361 -1.76 -0.83 10.83
N TYR A 362 -1.61 0.48 10.68
CA TYR A 362 -0.76 1.13 9.67
C TYR A 362 0.71 1.03 10.07
N PHE A 363 1.31 -0.15 9.92
CA PHE A 363 2.71 -0.41 10.30
C PHE A 363 3.63 -0.71 9.10
N ILE A 364 3.08 -0.82 7.88
CA ILE A 364 3.87 -1.14 6.68
C ILE A 364 4.52 0.14 6.15
N GLY A 365 5.75 0.39 6.57
CA GLY A 365 6.52 1.57 6.23
C GLY A 365 7.89 1.58 6.92
N PRO A 366 8.59 2.72 6.97
CA PRO A 366 8.22 3.98 6.35
C PRO A 366 8.47 3.99 4.83
N VAL A 367 7.54 4.57 4.08
CA VAL A 367 7.76 5.03 2.70
C VAL A 367 7.97 6.55 2.74
N PRO A 368 9.13 7.09 2.32
CA PRO A 368 9.39 8.53 2.39
C PRO A 368 8.32 9.34 1.65
N PHE A 369 7.91 10.49 2.18
CA PHE A 369 6.85 11.30 1.58
C PHE A 369 7.26 12.73 1.24
N PHE A 370 7.28 13.65 2.21
CA PHE A 370 7.78 15.01 2.00
C PHE A 370 8.60 15.49 3.19
N THR A 371 9.52 16.41 2.90
CA THR A 371 10.25 17.17 3.91
C THR A 371 9.70 18.58 3.96
N TYR A 372 9.38 19.05 5.17
CA TYR A 372 8.92 20.41 5.42
C TYR A 372 9.93 21.19 6.24
N LYS A 373 9.74 22.51 6.29
CA LYS A 373 10.50 23.42 7.14
C LYS A 373 9.57 24.24 8.03
N VAL A 374 10.14 24.88 9.04
CA VAL A 374 9.46 25.95 9.78
C VAL A 374 8.87 26.97 8.79
N ASN A 375 7.68 27.48 9.12
CA ASN A 375 6.80 28.35 8.33
C ASN A 375 6.19 27.72 7.08
N ALA A 376 6.48 26.46 6.74
CA ALA A 376 5.82 25.82 5.62
C ALA A 376 4.34 25.56 5.94
N PRO A 377 3.41 25.80 5.01
CA PRO A 377 2.06 25.29 5.13
C PRO A 377 2.05 23.78 4.97
N ILE A 378 1.32 23.09 5.83
CA ILE A 378 1.15 21.65 5.83
C ILE A 378 -0.34 21.32 5.83
N PHE A 379 -0.73 20.40 4.96
CA PHE A 379 -2.10 19.91 4.88
C PHE A 379 -2.36 18.84 5.94
N ILE A 380 -3.36 19.09 6.78
CA ILE A 380 -3.71 18.28 7.95
C ILE A 380 -4.87 17.33 7.64
N GLY A 381 -5.76 17.73 6.72
CA GLY A 381 -7.05 17.08 6.48
C GLY A 381 -8.06 17.33 7.61
N ASP A 382 -9.21 16.65 7.54
CA ASP A 382 -10.29 16.76 8.54
C ASP A 382 -9.94 16.26 9.94
#